data_AF-A0A849MVW7-F1
#
_entry.id   AF-A0A849MVW7-F1
#
_cell.length_a   1.000
_cell.length_b   1.000
_cell.length_c   1.000
_cell.angle_alpha   90.00
_cell.angle_beta   90.00
_cell.angle_gamma   90.00
#
_symmetry.space_group_name_H-M   'P 1'
#
loop_
_entity.id
_entity.type
_entity.pdbx_description
1 polymer ?
#
loop_
_entity_poly.entity_id
_entity_poly.type
_entity_poly.pdbx_seq_one_letter_code
_entity_poly.pdbx_strand_id
1 'polypeptide(L)'
;MRKIDRFAAKPDYRKTPKTDYYCINCQRDIDPSKPHRMVHAIAGGDWYLHPEDEDQYVPDGGDCGFLPFGNDCAKRLGIEWTHEGQKP
;
A
#
# COMPACT_ATOMS: atom_id res chain seq x y z
N MET A 1 18.50 -1.98 3.26
CA MET A 1 17.09 -1.56 3.15
C MET A 1 16.58 -1.87 1.75
N ARG A 2 15.74 -2.89 1.66
CA ARG A 2 15.03 -3.33 0.47
C ARG A 2 13.82 -2.43 0.26
N LYS A 3 13.64 -2.00 -0.97
CA LYS A 3 12.47 -1.27 -1.42
C LYS A 3 12.08 -1.80 -2.79
N ILE A 4 10.79 -1.79 -3.07
CA ILE A 4 10.25 -2.18 -4.38
C ILE A 4 9.49 -1.01 -4.99
N ASP A 5 9.69 -0.82 -6.29
CA ASP A 5 9.05 0.25 -7.06
C ASP A 5 7.54 0.04 -7.11
N ARG A 6 6.79 1.14 -7.00
CA ARG A 6 5.35 1.12 -7.27
C ARG A 6 5.11 0.76 -8.73
N PHE A 7 4.69 -0.49 -8.96
CA PHE A 7 4.29 -0.90 -10.31
C PHE A 7 3.10 -0.09 -10.82
N ALA A 8 3.12 0.24 -12.12
CA ALA A 8 2.01 0.90 -12.79
C ALA A 8 0.72 0.07 -12.67
N ALA A 9 -0.20 0.54 -11.84
CA ALA A 9 -1.58 0.08 -11.86
C ALA A 9 -2.31 0.71 -13.06
N LYS A 10 -3.39 0.08 -13.52
CA LYS A 10 -4.34 0.66 -14.47
C LYS A 10 -5.63 1.06 -13.72
N PRO A 11 -5.60 2.14 -12.92
CA PRO A 11 -6.81 2.66 -12.29
C PRO A 11 -7.81 3.09 -13.37
N ASP A 12 -9.09 2.82 -13.13
CA ASP A 12 -10.19 3.32 -13.97
C ASP A 12 -10.72 4.60 -13.34
N TYR A 13 -10.06 5.73 -13.63
CA TYR A 13 -10.40 7.05 -13.07
C TYR A 13 -11.79 7.57 -13.45
N ARG A 14 -12.52 6.87 -14.34
CA ARG A 14 -13.90 7.17 -14.66
C ARG A 14 -14.87 6.70 -13.56
N LYS A 15 -14.41 5.84 -12.65
CA LYS A 15 -15.20 5.40 -11.50
C LYS A 15 -14.96 6.32 -10.32
N THR A 16 -16.01 6.97 -9.84
CA THR A 16 -16.00 7.64 -8.55
C THR A 16 -15.77 6.60 -7.45
N PRO A 17 -14.77 6.78 -6.57
CA PRO A 17 -14.60 5.92 -5.40
C PRO A 17 -15.90 5.88 -4.59
N LYS A 18 -16.30 4.69 -4.13
CA LYS A 18 -17.49 4.55 -3.28
C LYS A 18 -17.14 4.67 -1.80
N THR A 19 -15.86 4.61 -1.47
CA THR A 19 -15.34 4.62 -0.11
C THR A 19 -14.15 5.57 -0.02
N ASP A 20 -13.92 6.11 1.19
CA ASP A 20 -12.71 6.87 1.51
C ASP A 20 -11.51 5.95 1.83
N TYR A 21 -11.71 4.63 1.65
CA TYR A 21 -10.71 3.60 1.91
C TYR A 21 -10.43 2.84 0.60
N TYR A 22 -9.29 3.14 -0.02
CA TYR A 22 -8.93 2.63 -1.35
C TYR A 22 -7.45 2.27 -1.43
N CYS A 23 -7.12 1.35 -2.34
CA CYS A 23 -5.75 0.91 -2.54
C CYS A 23 -4.87 2.05 -3.06
N ILE A 24 -3.78 2.38 -2.34
CA ILE A 24 -2.84 3.44 -2.75
C ILE A 24 -2.29 3.21 -4.17
N ASN A 25 -2.08 1.96 -4.57
CA ASN A 25 -1.56 1.69 -5.91
C ASN A 25 -2.62 1.82 -7.02
N CYS A 26 -3.73 1.09 -6.92
CA CYS A 26 -4.69 0.97 -8.02
C CYS A 26 -5.98 1.79 -7.87
N GLN A 27 -6.14 2.50 -6.75
CA GLN A 27 -7.27 3.38 -6.44
C GLN A 27 -8.64 2.68 -6.48
N ARG A 28 -8.66 1.34 -6.36
CA ARG A 28 -9.89 0.58 -6.17
C ARG A 28 -10.29 0.61 -4.70
N ASP A 29 -11.60 0.74 -4.45
CA ASP A 29 -12.19 0.66 -3.12
C ASP A 29 -11.76 -0.63 -2.41
N ILE A 30 -11.44 -0.50 -1.12
CA ILE A 30 -11.19 -1.61 -0.21
C ILE A 30 -12.33 -1.62 0.81
N ASP A 31 -12.86 -2.82 1.09
CA ASP A 31 -13.81 -3.03 2.17
C ASP A 31 -13.04 -3.25 3.48
N PRO A 32 -12.99 -2.25 4.40
CA PRO A 32 -12.21 -2.35 5.63
C PRO A 32 -12.80 -3.36 6.63
N SER A 33 -14.04 -3.84 6.42
CA SER A 33 -14.64 -4.88 7.25
C SER A 33 -14.07 -6.27 6.95
N LYS A 34 -13.36 -6.43 5.83
CA LYS A 34 -12.73 -7.67 5.38
C LYS A 34 -11.22 -7.62 5.56
N PRO A 35 -10.55 -8.79 5.64
CA PRO A 35 -9.10 -8.85 5.60
C PRO A 35 -8.55 -8.12 4.37
N HIS A 36 -7.68 -7.16 4.63
CA HIS A 36 -6.98 -6.36 3.62
C HIS A 36 -5.49 -6.29 3.98
N ARG A 37 -4.71 -5.61 3.15
CA ARG A 37 -3.28 -5.46 3.35
C ARG A 37 -2.92 -3.99 3.50
N MET A 38 -1.74 -3.73 4.06
CA MET A 38 -1.13 -2.42 4.13
C MET A 38 0.30 -2.48 3.62
N VAL A 39 0.82 -1.36 3.12
CA VAL A 39 2.22 -1.21 2.73
C VAL A 39 2.80 0.03 3.38
N HIS A 40 4.05 -0.02 3.82
CA HIS A 40 4.78 1.18 4.22
C HIS A 40 5.28 1.89 2.97
N ALA A 41 4.64 3.01 2.63
CA ALA A 41 4.97 3.81 1.46
C ALA A 41 5.97 4.91 1.82
N ILE A 42 7.05 5.01 1.05
CA ILE A 42 8.15 5.96 1.27
C ILE A 42 8.43 6.76 -0.01
N ALA A 43 9.29 7.79 0.09
CA ALA A 43 9.67 8.66 -1.02
C ALA A 43 8.45 9.22 -1.79
N GLY A 44 7.46 9.75 -1.06
CA GLY A 44 6.24 10.31 -1.65
C GLY A 44 5.27 9.26 -2.21
N GLY A 45 5.49 7.98 -1.89
CA GLY A 45 4.65 6.87 -2.33
C GLY A 45 5.13 6.15 -3.59
N ASP A 46 6.33 6.47 -4.06
CA ASP A 46 6.96 5.82 -5.24
C ASP A 46 7.55 4.44 -4.90
N TRP A 47 7.86 4.21 -3.63
CA TRP A 47 8.49 2.96 -3.17
C TRP A 47 7.76 2.36 -1.98
N TYR A 48 7.79 1.03 -1.88
CA TYR A 48 7.32 0.30 -0.71
C TYR A 48 8.51 -0.29 0.04
N LEU A 49 8.57 -0.03 1.34
CA LEU A 49 9.58 -0.57 2.24
C LEU A 49 9.23 -2.03 2.61
N HIS A 50 10.24 -2.89 2.65
CA HIS A 50 10.04 -4.27 3.11
C HIS A 50 9.86 -4.31 4.63
N PRO A 51 8.90 -5.07 5.20
CA PRO A 51 8.63 -5.13 6.64
C PRO A 51 9.86 -5.39 7.52
N GLU A 52 10.72 -6.32 7.12
CA GLU A 52 11.95 -6.65 7.86
C GLU A 52 12.99 -5.49 7.96
N ASP A 53 12.84 -4.43 7.15
CA ASP A 53 13.76 -3.30 7.18
C ASP A 53 13.16 -2.07 7.89
N GLU A 54 11.93 -2.17 8.41
CA GLU A 54 11.21 -1.07 9.07
C GLU A 54 11.89 -0.62 10.37
N ASP A 55 12.40 -1.55 11.19
CA ASP A 55 13.13 -1.23 12.43
C ASP A 55 14.42 -0.44 12.19
N GLN A 56 14.96 -0.49 10.97
CA GLN A 56 16.19 0.20 10.56
C GLN A 56 15.90 1.46 9.75
N TYR A 57 14.64 1.71 9.42
CA TYR A 57 14.23 2.85 8.61
C TYR A 57 14.16 4.12 9.47
N VAL A 58 14.74 5.19 8.95
CA VAL A 58 14.66 6.52 9.56
C VAL A 58 13.71 7.35 8.72
N PRO A 59 12.52 7.70 9.23
CA PRO A 59 11.54 8.52 8.51
C PRO A 59 12.12 9.87 8.07
N ASP A 60 11.73 10.31 6.89
CA ASP A 60 12.02 11.64 6.34
C ASP A 60 10.74 12.31 5.81
N GLY A 61 10.87 13.46 5.16
CA GLY A 61 9.74 14.19 4.59
C GLY A 61 9.00 13.47 3.45
N GLY A 62 9.53 12.36 2.94
CA GLY A 62 8.90 11.49 1.95
C GLY A 62 8.21 10.27 2.54
N ASP A 63 8.29 10.05 3.87
CA ASP A 63 7.58 8.96 4.52
C ASP A 63 6.07 9.21 4.51
N CYS A 64 5.32 8.27 3.92
CA CYS A 64 3.86 8.31 3.85
C CYS A 64 3.22 7.33 4.85
N GLY A 65 4.02 6.59 5.62
CA GLY A 65 3.56 5.61 6.60
C GLY A 65 2.84 4.42 5.96
N PHE A 66 2.01 3.75 6.76
CA PHE A 66 1.23 2.60 6.31
C PHE A 66 -0.04 3.03 5.58
N LEU A 67 -0.14 2.66 4.31
CA LEU A 67 -1.28 3.00 3.46
C LEU A 67 -2.06 1.75 3.01
N PRO A 68 -3.38 1.86 2.77
CA PRO A 68 -4.21 0.74 2.39
C PRO A 68 -3.78 0.11 1.07
N PHE A 69 -3.71 -1.22 1.03
CA PHE A 69 -3.28 -1.99 -0.13
C PHE A 69 -4.27 -3.12 -0.44
N GLY A 70 -4.84 -3.09 -1.64
CA GLY A 70 -5.84 -4.08 -2.04
C GLY A 70 -5.22 -5.46 -2.20
N ASN A 71 -5.96 -6.51 -1.84
CA ASN A 71 -5.47 -7.90 -1.88
C ASN A 71 -4.94 -8.33 -3.26
N ASP A 72 -5.56 -7.86 -4.35
CA ASP A 72 -5.09 -8.14 -5.72
C ASP A 72 -3.72 -7.50 -5.99
N CYS A 73 -3.51 -6.26 -5.50
CA CYS A 73 -2.22 -5.59 -5.61
C CYS A 73 -1.18 -6.26 -4.71
N ALA A 74 -1.56 -6.68 -3.50
CA ALA A 74 -0.66 -7.38 -2.58
C ALA A 74 -0.13 -8.68 -3.19
N LYS A 75 -1.01 -9.50 -3.77
CA LYS A 75 -0.62 -10.73 -4.48
C LYS A 75 0.33 -10.47 -5.65
N ARG A 76 0.15 -9.35 -6.36
CA ARG A 76 1.03 -8.95 -7.47
C ARG A 76 2.37 -8.41 -6.99
N LEU A 77 2.39 -7.68 -5.88
CA LEU A 77 3.60 -7.14 -5.28
C LEU A 77 4.47 -8.23 -4.64
N GLY A 78 3.83 -9.23 -4.05
CA GLY A 78 4.42 -10.16 -3.10
C GLY A 78 3.85 -9.85 -1.72
N ILE A 79 3.19 -10.85 -1.09
CA ILE A 79 2.52 -10.65 0.20
C ILE A 79 3.55 -10.35 1.30
N GLU A 80 4.79 -10.82 1.14
CA GLU A 80 5.92 -10.54 2.02
C GLU A 80 6.30 -9.06 2.10
N TRP A 81 5.90 -8.25 1.11
CA TRP A 81 6.07 -6.79 1.11
C TRP A 81 4.94 -6.05 1.80
N THR A 82 4.01 -6.77 2.45
CA THR A 82 2.78 -6.19 3.00
C THR A 82 2.54 -6.63 4.44
N HIS A 83 1.79 -5.80 5.17
CA HIS A 83 1.26 -6.12 6.49
C HIS A 83 -0.19 -6.60 6.39
N GLU A 84 -0.62 -7.36 7.40
CA GLU A 84 -2.05 -7.57 7.61
C GLU A 84 -2.71 -6.26 8.02
N GLY A 85 -3.73 -5.86 7.27
CA GLY A 85 -4.50 -4.68 7.60
C GLY A 85 -5.29 -4.91 8.87
N GLN A 86 -5.12 -4.01 9.84
CA GLN A 86 -5.98 -3.99 11.02
C GLN A 86 -7.33 -3.37 10.66
N LYS A 87 -8.39 -3.87 11.30
CA LYS A 87 -9.72 -3.26 11.18
C LYS A 87 -9.63 -1.82 11.72
N PRO A 88 -10.06 -0.80 10.97
CA PRO A 88 -10.01 0.59 11.41
C PRO A 88 -10.88 0.83 12.65
#